data_AF-A0A932DH84-F1
#
_entry.id   AF-A0A932DH84-F1
#
_cell.length_a   1.000
_cell.length_b   1.000
_cell.length_c   1.000
_cell.angle_alpha   90.00
_cell.angle_beta   90.00
_cell.angle_gamma   90.00
#
_symmetry.space_group_name_H-M   'P 1'
#
loop_
_entity.id
_entity.type
_entity.pdbx_description
1 polymer ?
#
loop_
_entity_poly.entity_id
_entity_poly.type
_entity_poly.pdbx_seq_one_letter_code
_entity_poly.pdbx_strand_id
1 'polypeptide(L)'
;MVNRKRRQQSLDREPAVPFLLFVERAAVGDRITVEVDRPMALHPKVAGFWRDGEFTKVQKIVETRYEHGETYFRVVTDRGCFDLRRFRRPDPRTLHMRSEWELGAELDAVEMSWRESS
;
A
#
# COMPACT_ATOMS: atom_id res chain seq x y z
N MET A 1 -48.81 -39.64 11.81
CA MET A 1 -47.96 -39.31 10.63
C MET A 1 -48.07 -37.82 10.37
N VAL A 2 -47.01 -37.04 10.61
CA VAL A 2 -46.98 -35.61 10.27
C VAL A 2 -45.73 -35.36 9.43
N ASN A 3 -45.97 -34.85 8.22
CA ASN A 3 -45.02 -34.63 7.14
C ASN A 3 -43.92 -33.61 7.54
N ARG A 4 -42.67 -34.06 7.64
CA ARG A 4 -41.50 -33.17 7.69
C ARG A 4 -41.23 -32.62 6.29
N LYS A 5 -41.73 -31.41 6.00
CA LYS A 5 -41.24 -30.62 4.87
C LYS A 5 -39.75 -30.33 5.12
N ARG A 6 -38.86 -31.03 4.41
CA ARG A 6 -37.45 -30.64 4.27
C ARG A 6 -37.42 -29.23 3.67
N ARG A 7 -37.10 -28.23 4.49
CA ARG A 7 -36.56 -26.97 3.99
C ARG A 7 -35.24 -27.32 3.33
N GLN A 8 -35.25 -27.43 2.01
CA GLN A 8 -34.05 -27.33 1.21
C GLN A 8 -33.54 -25.89 1.42
N GLN A 9 -32.71 -25.68 2.44
CA GLN A 9 -31.89 -24.48 2.50
C GLN A 9 -30.92 -24.62 1.33
N SER A 10 -31.20 -23.91 0.24
CA SER A 10 -30.15 -23.52 -0.67
C SER A 10 -29.08 -22.85 0.18
N LEU A 11 -27.92 -23.49 0.31
CA LEU A 11 -26.71 -22.84 0.76
C LEU A 11 -26.43 -21.78 -0.31
N ASP A 12 -26.96 -20.58 -0.11
CA ASP A 12 -26.54 -19.39 -0.84
C ASP A 12 -25.04 -19.27 -0.56
N ARG A 13 -24.24 -19.78 -1.49
CA ARG A 13 -22.79 -19.68 -1.47
C ARG A 13 -22.48 -18.19 -1.56
N GLU A 14 -22.08 -17.60 -0.45
CA GLU A 14 -21.68 -16.21 -0.41
C GLU A 14 -20.58 -16.00 -1.46
N PRO A 15 -20.73 -15.06 -2.41
CA PRO A 15 -19.69 -14.82 -3.40
C PRO A 15 -18.44 -14.34 -2.67
N ALA A 16 -17.33 -15.00 -2.95
CA ALA A 16 -16.01 -14.61 -2.44
C ALA A 16 -15.77 -13.12 -2.70
N VAL A 17 -15.67 -12.31 -1.65
CA VAL A 17 -15.36 -10.89 -1.80
C VAL A 17 -13.94 -10.78 -2.39
N PRO A 18 -13.78 -10.17 -3.57
CA PRO A 18 -12.46 -10.03 -4.16
C PRO A 18 -11.58 -9.11 -3.31
N PHE A 19 -10.31 -9.47 -3.16
CA PHE A 19 -9.31 -8.67 -2.46
C PHE A 19 -8.06 -8.55 -3.34
N LEU A 20 -7.29 -7.48 -3.13
CA LEU A 20 -6.03 -7.28 -3.83
C LEU A 20 -4.89 -7.87 -3.00
N LEU A 21 -4.15 -8.78 -3.61
CA LEU A 21 -2.84 -9.21 -3.14
C LEU A 21 -1.78 -8.36 -3.83
N PHE A 22 -0.90 -7.74 -3.05
CA PHE A 22 0.26 -7.02 -3.57
C PHE A 22 1.48 -7.91 -3.47
N VAL A 23 2.09 -8.23 -4.61
CA VAL A 23 3.26 -9.10 -4.70
C VAL A 23 4.46 -8.24 -5.08
N GLU A 24 5.56 -8.38 -4.34
CA GLU A 24 6.80 -7.71 -4.68
C GLU A 24 7.34 -8.23 -6.00
N ARG A 25 7.49 -7.31 -6.97
CA ARG A 25 8.07 -7.57 -8.28
C ARG A 25 9.57 -7.32 -8.27
N ALA A 26 10.00 -6.25 -7.60
CA ALA A 26 11.39 -5.89 -7.45
C ALA A 26 11.62 -5.06 -6.18
N ALA A 27 12.66 -5.40 -5.43
CA ALA A 27 13.27 -4.50 -4.45
C ALA A 27 14.09 -3.42 -5.17
N VAL A 28 13.95 -2.16 -4.77
CA VAL A 28 14.57 -1.02 -5.43
C VAL A 28 15.57 -0.33 -4.49
N GLY A 29 15.10 0.31 -3.41
CA GLY A 29 15.95 1.02 -2.47
C GLY A 29 16.44 2.39 -2.97
N ASP A 30 15.75 2.99 -3.93
CA ASP A 30 16.15 4.28 -4.53
C ASP A 30 15.69 5.46 -3.66
N ARG A 31 16.56 6.44 -3.45
CA ARG A 31 16.17 7.73 -2.86
C ARG A 31 15.29 8.50 -3.83
N ILE A 32 14.13 8.95 -3.35
CA ILE A 32 13.16 9.69 -4.17
C ILE A 32 12.80 11.02 -3.51
N THR A 33 12.28 11.95 -4.32
CA THR A 33 11.63 13.16 -3.80
C THR A 33 10.13 12.94 -3.79
N VAL A 34 9.48 13.19 -2.66
CA VAL A 34 8.05 12.95 -2.48
C VAL A 34 7.33 14.28 -2.32
N GLU A 35 6.25 14.46 -3.09
CA GLU A 35 5.32 15.55 -2.87
C GLU A 35 4.32 15.16 -1.79
N VAL A 36 4.30 15.95 -0.72
CA VAL A 36 3.41 15.77 0.42
C VAL A 36 2.51 16.99 0.56
N ASP A 37 1.21 16.75 0.51
CA ASP A 37 0.23 17.73 0.96
C ASP A 37 0.25 17.77 2.50
N ARG A 38 0.19 18.98 3.05
CA ARG A 38 0.32 19.27 4.50
C ARG A 38 1.55 18.62 5.14
N PRO A 39 2.78 19.04 4.77
CA PRO A 39 4.02 18.40 5.21
C PRO A 39 4.24 18.41 6.74
N MET A 40 3.58 19.32 7.46
CA MET A 40 3.66 19.43 8.92
C MET A 40 2.58 18.61 9.67
N ALA A 41 1.67 17.96 8.96
CA ALA A 41 0.64 17.13 9.59
C ALA A 41 1.23 15.85 10.22
N LEU A 42 0.57 15.35 11.26
CA LEU A 42 0.91 14.07 11.88
C LEU A 42 0.87 12.91 10.85
N HIS A 43 -0.07 12.99 9.91
CA HIS A 43 -0.18 12.10 8.76
C HIS A 43 -0.10 12.92 7.47
N PRO A 44 1.10 13.16 6.93
CA PRO A 44 1.26 13.86 5.68
C PRO A 44 0.61 13.06 4.56
N LYS A 45 -0.10 13.74 3.68
CA LYS A 45 -0.77 13.08 2.56
C LYS A 45 0.21 13.01 1.40
N VAL A 46 0.72 11.82 1.12
CA VAL A 46 1.59 11.56 -0.04
C VAL A 46 0.77 11.76 -1.32
N ALA A 47 1.14 12.77 -2.11
CA ALA A 47 0.46 13.13 -3.36
C ALA A 47 1.12 12.49 -4.59
N GLY A 48 2.42 12.25 -4.54
CA GLY A 48 3.19 11.67 -5.64
C GLY A 48 4.68 11.66 -5.32
N PHE A 49 5.47 11.13 -6.24
CA PHE A 49 6.93 11.12 -6.12
C PHE A 49 7.62 11.29 -7.47
N TRP A 50 8.84 11.79 -7.40
CA TRP A 50 9.74 11.98 -8.54
C TRP A 50 10.81 10.88 -8.52
N ARG A 51 10.97 10.21 -9.67
CA ARG A 51 12.04 9.24 -9.94
C ARG A 51 12.52 9.44 -11.36
N ASP A 52 13.84 9.47 -11.57
CA ASP A 52 14.46 9.61 -12.89
C ASP A 52 13.94 10.78 -13.74
N GLY A 53 13.57 11.88 -13.09
CA GLY A 53 13.02 13.08 -13.74
C GLY A 53 11.53 13.01 -14.08
N GLU A 54 10.86 11.90 -13.74
CA GLU A 54 9.44 11.70 -14.00
C GLU A 54 8.61 11.73 -12.72
N PHE A 55 7.47 12.41 -12.78
CA PHE A 55 6.51 12.44 -11.68
C PHE A 55 5.51 11.29 -11.80
N THR A 56 5.36 10.53 -10.72
CA THR A 56 4.36 9.47 -10.57
C THR A 56 3.34 9.90 -9.52
N LYS A 57 2.06 9.95 -9.91
CA LYS A 57 1.00 10.46 -9.04
C LYS A 57 0.43 9.35 -8.17
N VAL A 58 0.38 9.58 -6.86
CA VAL A 58 -0.31 8.66 -5.95
C VAL A 58 -1.82 8.88 -6.06
N GLN A 59 -2.54 7.82 -6.45
CA GLN A 59 -3.99 7.81 -6.52
C GLN A 59 -4.61 7.41 -5.19
N LYS A 60 -4.01 6.41 -4.52
CA LYS A 60 -4.49 5.87 -3.25
C LYS A 60 -3.35 5.34 -2.41
N ILE A 61 -3.40 5.59 -1.11
CA ILE A 61 -2.60 4.88 -0.11
C ILE A 61 -3.50 3.74 0.39
N VAL A 62 -3.07 2.49 0.20
CA VAL A 62 -3.85 1.31 0.60
C VAL A 62 -3.40 0.76 1.95
N GLU A 63 -2.18 1.07 2.36
CA GLU A 63 -1.64 0.67 3.66
C GLU A 63 -0.66 1.73 4.17
N THR A 64 -0.66 1.95 5.47
CA THR A 64 0.37 2.72 6.17
C THR A 64 0.78 1.97 7.42
N ARG A 65 2.07 1.69 7.54
CA ARG A 65 2.67 0.97 8.67
C ARG A 65 3.75 1.81 9.33
N TYR A 66 3.92 1.63 10.63
CA TYR A 66 4.98 2.29 11.39
C TYR A 66 5.81 1.22 12.08
N GLU A 67 7.09 1.16 11.72
CA GLU A 67 8.01 0.12 12.16
C GLU A 67 9.37 0.76 12.44
N HIS A 68 9.98 0.47 13.59
CA HIS A 68 11.33 0.93 13.95
C HIS A 68 11.62 2.44 13.81
N GLY A 69 10.62 3.31 14.00
CA GLY A 69 10.81 4.76 13.85
C GLY A 69 10.62 5.28 12.42
N GLU A 70 10.29 4.40 11.49
CA GLU A 70 10.09 4.67 10.08
C GLU A 70 8.61 4.48 9.71
N THR A 71 8.17 5.15 8.64
CA THR A 71 6.80 5.03 8.13
C THR A 71 6.84 4.45 6.73
N TYR A 72 6.08 3.37 6.53
CA TYR A 72 5.96 2.65 5.28
C TYR A 72 4.59 2.92 4.67
N PHE A 73 4.55 3.19 3.38
CA PHE A 73 3.32 3.48 2.64
C PHE A 73 3.23 2.55 1.45
N ARG A 74 2.13 1.82 1.34
CA ARG A 74 1.78 1.13 0.10
C ARG A 74 0.86 2.00 -0.72
N VAL A 75 1.29 2.31 -1.93
CA VAL A 75 0.60 3.25 -2.81
C VAL A 75 0.22 2.63 -4.14
N VAL A 76 -0.96 3.00 -4.62
CA VAL A 76 -1.43 2.76 -5.99
C VAL A 76 -1.29 4.06 -6.76
N THR A 77 -0.70 3.96 -7.95
CA THR A 77 -0.41 5.09 -8.84
C THR A 77 -1.02 4.85 -10.22
N ASP A 78 -0.88 5.83 -11.11
CA ASP A 78 -1.18 5.68 -12.54
C ASP A 78 -0.20 4.77 -13.29
N ARG A 79 0.91 4.36 -12.67
CA ARG A 79 2.00 3.59 -13.29
C ARG A 79 2.32 2.26 -12.60
N GLY A 80 1.51 1.85 -11.63
CA GLY A 80 1.72 0.63 -10.86
C GLY A 80 1.56 0.84 -9.35
N CYS A 81 1.98 -0.16 -8.58
CA CYS A 81 1.92 -0.14 -7.13
C CYS A 81 3.33 -0.14 -6.54
N PHE A 82 3.52 0.57 -5.44
CA PHE A 82 4.85 0.77 -4.85
C PHE A 82 4.79 0.77 -3.33
N ASP A 83 5.87 0.32 -2.70
CA ASP A 83 6.13 0.56 -1.29
C ASP A 83 7.12 1.71 -1.15
N LEU A 84 6.72 2.75 -0.40
CA LEU A 84 7.53 3.92 -0.08
C LEU A 84 7.90 3.89 1.39
N ARG A 85 9.11 4.35 1.72
CA ARG A 85 9.62 4.43 3.08
C ARG A 85 10.01 5.86 3.41
N ARG A 86 9.43 6.39 4.48
CA ARG A 86 9.83 7.66 5.10
C ARG A 86 10.64 7.36 6.35
N PHE A 87 11.85 7.90 6.42
CA PHE A 87 12.74 7.73 7.56
C PHE A 87 13.38 9.08 7.93
N ARG A 88 14.00 9.13 9.11
CA ARG A 88 14.74 10.32 9.57
C ARG A 88 16.23 10.07 9.49
N ARG A 89 16.96 11.03 8.95
CA ARG A 89 18.42 11.01 8.91
C ARG A 89 18.98 12.34 9.42
N PRO A 90 20.06 12.33 10.23
CA PRO A 90 20.75 13.56 10.57
C PRO A 90 21.44 14.14 9.33
N ASP A 91 21.24 15.44 9.08
CA ASP A 91 22.00 16.16 8.07
C ASP A 91 23.49 16.22 8.51
N PRO A 92 24.44 15.79 7.68
CA PRO A 92 25.83 15.65 8.10
C PRO A 92 26.54 16.98 8.36
N ARG A 93 25.99 18.11 7.88
CA ARG A 93 26.58 19.44 8.05
C ARG A 93 25.97 20.18 9.24
N THR A 94 24.69 20.00 9.48
CA THR A 94 23.92 20.78 10.45
C THR A 94 23.45 19.95 11.65
N LEU A 95 23.59 18.62 11.60
CA LEU A 95 23.12 17.64 12.58
C LEU A 95 21.60 17.65 12.86
N HIS A 96 20.84 18.52 12.19
CA HIS A 96 19.39 18.53 12.28
C HIS A 96 18.81 17.28 11.63
N MET A 97 17.82 16.68 12.29
CA MET A 97 17.07 15.56 11.74
C MET A 97 16.21 16.02 10.55
N ARG A 98 16.36 15.36 9.41
CA ARG A 98 15.54 15.58 8.22
C ARG A 98 14.79 14.33 7.85
N SER A 99 13.58 14.50 7.30
CA SER A 99 12.86 13.39 6.67
C SER A 99 13.44 13.12 5.30
N GLU A 100 13.76 11.86 5.03
CA GLU A 100 14.12 11.37 3.70
C GLU A 100 13.09 10.33 3.26
N TRP A 101 13.08 10.06 1.96
CA TRP A 101 12.16 9.12 1.33
C TRP A 101 12.91 8.15 0.41
N GLU A 102 12.42 6.93 0.36
CA GLU A 102 12.93 5.85 -0.47
C GLU A 102 11.77 5.11 -1.14
N LEU A 103 11.97 4.72 -2.40
CA LEU A 103 11.14 3.73 -3.08
C LEU A 103 11.71 2.35 -2.73
N GLY A 104 11.03 1.64 -1.84
CA GLY A 104 11.49 0.35 -1.33
C GLY A 104 11.26 -0.77 -2.34
N ALA A 105 10.07 -0.83 -2.92
CA ALA A 105 9.70 -1.89 -3.86
C ALA A 105 8.69 -1.45 -4.91
N GLU A 106 8.71 -2.15 -6.05
CA GLU A 106 7.66 -2.14 -7.05
C GLU A 106 6.80 -3.41 -6.90
N LEU A 107 5.49 -3.25 -7.01
CA LEU A 107 4.52 -4.28 -6.69
C LEU A 107 3.56 -4.53 -7.85
N ASP A 108 3.21 -5.79 -8.04
CA ASP A 108 2.06 -6.21 -8.85
C ASP A 108 0.82 -6.33 -7.96
N ALA A 109 -0.30 -5.77 -8.40
CA ALA A 109 -1.58 -5.93 -7.73
C ALA A 109 -2.39 -7.02 -8.43
N VAL A 110 -2.69 -8.09 -7.71
CA VAL A 110 -3.41 -9.25 -8.23
C VAL A 110 -4.74 -9.37 -7.53
N GLU A 111 -5.83 -9.33 -8.29
CA GLU A 111 -7.17 -9.60 -7.77
C GLU A 111 -7.30 -11.10 -7.45
N MET A 112 -7.67 -11.37 -6.21
CA MET A 112 -7.82 -12.72 -5.68
C MET A 112 -9.23 -12.89 -5.12
N SER A 113 -9.75 -14.11 -5.25
CA SER A 113 -10.98 -14.54 -4.59
C SER A 113 -10.75 -15.89 -3.92
N TRP A 114 -11.09 -16.00 -2.64
CA TRP A 114 -11.01 -17.27 -1.94
C TRP A 114 -12.27 -18.09 -2.23
N ARG A 115 -12.14 -19.28 -2.80
CA ARG A 115 -13.19 -20.30 -2.68
C ARG A 115 -12.88 -21.13 -1.44
N GLU A 116 -13.78 -21.14 -0.46
CA GLU A 116 -13.73 -22.16 0.59
C GLU A 116 -13.80 -23.54 -0.09
N SER A 117 -12.74 -24.31 0.10
CA SER A 117 -12.68 -25.70 -0.37
C SER A 117 -13.58 -26.51 0.55
N SER A 118 -14.70 -27.00 0.01
CA SER A 118 -15.66 -27.88 0.69
C SER A 118 -15.10 -29.29 0.85
#